data_AF-A0A1E3B2E0-F1
#
_entry.id   AF-A0A1E3B2E0-F1
#
_cell.length_a   1.000
_cell.length_b   1.000
_cell.length_c   1.000
_cell.angle_alpha   90.00
_cell.angle_beta   90.00
_cell.angle_gamma   90.00
#
_symmetry.space_group_name_H-M   'P 1'
#
loop_
_entity.id
_entity.type
_entity.pdbx_description
1 polymer ?
#
loop_
_entity_poly.entity_id
_entity_poly.type
_entity_poly.pdbx_seq_one_letter_code
_entity_poly.pdbx_strand_id
1 'polypeptide(L)'
;MRWAPLAPKPPRTPREGVTGWRIKELQEDEEAMKAAAETWRALSQAQAPLGDTCTREDIAQEAEWISEALTEVLNQHAKPIWVTPFSKRWWTDPVREARRQYAGARRLWQQGCIEDEHHRTARQTYYKAIRQAKRECWEAFLQGSQEPGHHPPGTPPTPDEATRCWLALNYTKPQDQGEPKLQGSYGDCIGLSTVVLEH
;
A
#
# COMPACT_ATOMS: atom_id res chain seq x y z
N MET A 1 -17.90 -30.87 14.91
CA MET A 1 -17.51 -30.98 13.48
C MET A 1 -16.04 -30.60 13.34
N ARG A 2 -15.17 -31.52 12.91
CA ARG A 2 -13.77 -31.22 12.59
C ARG A 2 -13.71 -30.70 11.16
N TRP A 3 -13.22 -29.48 10.96
CA TRP A 3 -12.97 -28.94 9.64
C TRP A 3 -11.75 -29.62 9.02
N ALA A 4 -11.87 -30.08 7.78
CA ALA A 4 -10.74 -30.59 7.02
C ALA A 4 -9.75 -29.46 6.71
N PRO A 5 -8.43 -29.71 6.72
CA PRO A 5 -7.45 -28.70 6.34
C PRO A 5 -7.67 -28.30 4.88
N LEU A 6 -7.77 -26.99 4.62
CA LEU A 6 -7.86 -26.48 3.25
C LEU A 6 -6.59 -26.88 2.49
N ALA A 7 -6.77 -27.50 1.31
CA ALA A 7 -5.67 -27.85 0.42
C ALA A 7 -4.80 -26.61 0.13
N PRO A 8 -3.47 -26.79 -0.01
CA PRO A 8 -2.57 -25.69 -0.33
C PRO A 8 -2.99 -25.03 -1.64
N LYS A 9 -3.10 -23.70 -1.60
CA LYS A 9 -3.52 -22.89 -2.74
C LYS A 9 -2.50 -23.04 -3.87
N PRO A 10 -2.92 -23.26 -5.13
CA PRO A 10 -1.98 -23.36 -6.24
C PRO A 10 -1.16 -22.07 -6.37
N PRO A 11 0.11 -22.15 -6.80
CA PRO A 11 0.95 -20.99 -7.03
C PRO A 11 0.26 -20.08 -8.06
N ARG A 12 0.08 -18.82 -7.68
CA ARG A 12 -0.55 -17.82 -8.55
C ARG A 12 0.41 -17.47 -9.67
N THR A 13 0.00 -17.69 -10.92
CA THR A 13 0.77 -17.28 -12.09
C THR A 13 0.85 -15.74 -12.14
N PRO A 14 2.06 -15.15 -12.23
CA PRO A 14 2.22 -13.70 -12.28
C PRO A 14 1.93 -13.22 -13.70
N ARG A 15 0.74 -12.67 -13.94
CA ARG A 15 0.53 -11.84 -15.13
C ARG A 15 -0.11 -10.49 -14.84
N GLU A 16 -0.80 -10.31 -13.71
CA GLU A 16 -1.39 -9.00 -13.37
C GLU A 16 -1.33 -8.76 -11.85
N GLY A 17 -0.58 -7.73 -11.41
CA GLY A 17 -0.63 -7.23 -10.02
C GLY A 17 0.60 -7.41 -9.13
N VAL A 18 1.77 -7.75 -9.68
CA VAL A 18 3.05 -7.67 -8.96
C VAL A 18 3.56 -6.22 -9.03
N THR A 19 3.69 -5.53 -7.88
CA THR A 19 4.24 -4.15 -7.82
C THR A 19 5.72 -4.09 -7.46
N GLY A 20 6.37 -5.25 -7.32
CA GLY A 20 7.78 -5.36 -6.96
C GLY A 20 8.06 -6.68 -6.25
N TRP A 21 9.27 -6.82 -5.73
CA TRP A 21 9.73 -8.03 -5.06
C TRP A 21 10.28 -7.72 -3.67
N ARG A 22 10.24 -8.70 -2.76
CA ARG A 22 10.84 -8.57 -1.44
C ARG A 22 12.36 -8.73 -1.51
N ILE A 23 13.05 -7.73 -2.04
CA ILE A 23 14.49 -7.75 -2.30
C ILE A 23 15.31 -8.01 -1.02
N LYS A 24 14.90 -7.45 0.12
CA LYS A 24 15.61 -7.68 1.40
C LYS A 24 15.64 -9.15 1.82
N GLU A 25 14.50 -9.84 1.66
CA GLU A 25 14.43 -11.28 1.98
C GLU A 25 15.29 -12.10 1.03
N LEU A 26 15.39 -11.71 -0.25
CA LEU A 26 16.31 -12.35 -1.19
C LEU A 26 17.77 -12.09 -0.80
N GLN A 27 18.12 -10.87 -0.37
CA GLN A 27 19.48 -10.53 0.03
C GLN A 27 19.95 -11.26 1.29
N GLU A 28 19.02 -11.59 2.19
CA GLU A 28 19.28 -12.34 3.41
C GLU A 28 19.40 -13.86 3.16
N ASP A 29 18.88 -14.35 2.03
CA ASP A 29 18.96 -15.75 1.61
C ASP A 29 20.17 -15.97 0.68
N GLU A 30 21.28 -16.44 1.24
CA GLU A 30 22.53 -16.63 0.49
C GLU A 30 22.42 -17.63 -0.68
N GLU A 31 21.60 -18.68 -0.53
CA GLU A 31 21.43 -19.69 -1.58
C GLU A 31 20.58 -19.15 -2.72
N ALA A 32 19.45 -18.51 -2.40
CA ALA A 32 18.58 -17.89 -3.40
C ALA A 32 19.29 -16.74 -4.12
N MET A 33 20.12 -15.94 -3.42
CA MET A 33 20.88 -14.86 -4.02
C MET A 33 21.97 -15.37 -4.98
N LYS A 34 22.65 -16.48 -4.64
CA LYS A 34 23.60 -17.14 -5.56
C LYS A 34 22.90 -17.68 -6.80
N ALA A 35 21.78 -18.36 -6.64
CA ALA A 35 20.99 -18.88 -7.76
C ALA A 35 20.48 -17.75 -8.67
N ALA A 36 20.04 -16.63 -8.10
CA ALA A 36 19.65 -15.44 -8.84
C ALA A 36 20.82 -14.84 -9.63
N ALA A 37 22.01 -14.76 -9.02
CA ALA A 37 23.21 -14.25 -9.67
C ALA A 37 23.70 -15.16 -10.80
N GLU A 38 23.61 -16.48 -10.64
CA GLU A 38 23.93 -17.45 -11.69
C GLU A 38 22.96 -17.36 -12.86
N THR A 39 21.66 -17.25 -12.57
CA THR A 39 20.62 -17.06 -13.60
C THR A 39 20.84 -15.77 -14.38
N TRP A 40 21.10 -14.66 -13.68
CA TRP A 40 21.44 -13.38 -14.31
C TRP A 40 22.69 -13.49 -15.18
N ARG A 41 23.75 -14.13 -14.67
CA ARG A 41 25.00 -14.32 -15.41
C ARG A 41 24.78 -15.13 -16.70
N ALA A 42 23.98 -16.19 -16.64
CA ALA A 42 23.65 -16.99 -17.82
C ALA A 42 22.92 -16.17 -18.88
N LEU A 43 21.92 -15.37 -18.47
CA LEU A 43 21.19 -14.47 -19.37
C LEU A 43 22.09 -13.39 -19.97
N SER A 44 22.95 -12.75 -19.15
CA SER A 44 23.85 -11.69 -19.62
C SER A 44 24.95 -12.20 -20.54
N GLN A 45 25.41 -13.43 -20.36
CA GLN A 45 26.43 -14.03 -21.23
C GLN A 45 25.87 -14.46 -22.59
N ALA A 46 24.57 -14.75 -22.66
CA ALA A 46 23.89 -15.03 -23.91
C ALA A 46 23.61 -13.76 -24.74
N GLN A 47 23.65 -12.59 -24.11
CA GLN A 47 23.44 -11.30 -24.76
C GLN A 47 24.72 -10.78 -25.41
N ALA A 48 24.61 -10.28 -26.64
CA ALA A 48 25.74 -9.70 -27.34
C ALA A 48 26.09 -8.31 -26.74
N PRO A 49 27.37 -8.04 -26.43
CA PRO A 49 27.75 -6.73 -25.92
C PRO A 49 27.52 -5.64 -26.99
N LEU A 50 26.98 -4.50 -26.55
CA LEU A 50 26.89 -3.30 -27.39
C LEU A 50 28.31 -2.82 -27.75
N GLY A 51 28.52 -2.54 -29.04
CA GLY A 51 29.77 -1.98 -29.54
C GLY A 51 29.77 -0.44 -29.61
N ASP A 52 30.93 0.14 -29.90
CA ASP A 52 31.16 1.60 -29.94
C ASP A 52 30.34 2.35 -31.02
N THR A 53 29.69 1.62 -31.94
CA THR A 53 28.85 2.18 -33.01
C THR A 53 27.34 2.05 -32.73
N CYS A 54 26.93 1.80 -31.48
CA CYS A 54 25.52 1.62 -31.15
C CYS A 54 24.69 2.90 -31.36
N THR A 55 23.46 2.71 -31.82
CA THR A 55 22.46 3.77 -31.99
C THR A 55 21.67 3.99 -30.70
N ARG A 56 20.89 5.07 -30.65
CA ARG A 56 20.02 5.35 -29.50
C ARG A 56 18.97 4.25 -29.32
N GLU A 57 18.48 3.72 -30.42
CA GLU A 57 17.50 2.64 -30.48
C GLU A 57 18.08 1.34 -29.90
N ASP A 58 19.34 1.02 -30.22
CA ASP A 58 20.03 -0.15 -29.65
C ASP A 58 20.16 -0.04 -28.12
N ILE A 59 20.44 1.16 -27.60
CA ILE A 59 20.50 1.41 -26.15
C ILE A 59 19.12 1.25 -25.51
N ALA A 60 18.06 1.74 -26.16
CA ALA A 60 16.71 1.61 -25.63
C ALA A 60 16.26 0.14 -25.59
N GLN A 61 16.58 -0.62 -26.64
CA GLN A 61 16.29 -2.05 -26.72
C GLN A 61 17.07 -2.84 -25.67
N GLU A 62 18.34 -2.50 -25.44
CA GLU A 62 19.14 -3.12 -24.38
C GLU A 62 18.56 -2.78 -22.99
N ALA A 63 18.13 -1.54 -22.75
CA ALA A 63 17.50 -1.17 -21.49
C ALA A 63 16.18 -1.92 -21.25
N GLU A 64 15.37 -2.11 -22.29
CA GLU A 64 14.16 -2.93 -22.25
C GLU A 64 14.50 -4.39 -21.92
N TRP A 65 15.47 -4.97 -22.62
CA TRP A 65 15.94 -6.33 -22.36
C TRP A 65 16.47 -6.51 -20.92
N ILE A 66 17.30 -5.58 -20.42
CA ILE A 66 17.78 -5.61 -19.02
C ILE A 66 16.59 -5.60 -18.06
N SER A 67 15.58 -4.76 -18.33
CA SER A 67 14.40 -4.66 -17.46
C SER A 67 13.58 -5.95 -17.43
N GLU A 68 13.39 -6.60 -18.58
CA GLU A 68 12.66 -7.85 -18.71
C GLU A 68 13.43 -9.02 -18.09
N ALA A 69 14.73 -9.12 -18.37
CA ALA A 69 15.60 -10.15 -17.83
C ALA A 69 15.71 -10.07 -16.30
N LEU A 70 15.88 -8.87 -15.74
CA LEU A 70 15.86 -8.68 -14.28
C LEU A 70 14.49 -9.02 -13.68
N THR A 71 13.40 -8.65 -14.36
CA THR A 71 12.04 -8.99 -13.94
C THR A 71 11.85 -10.52 -13.89
N GLU A 72 12.36 -11.25 -14.89
CA GLU A 72 12.29 -12.71 -14.93
C GLU A 72 13.11 -13.37 -13.81
N VAL A 73 14.36 -12.93 -13.61
CA VAL A 73 15.21 -13.41 -12.51
C VAL A 73 14.52 -13.17 -11.16
N LEU A 74 13.97 -11.97 -10.95
CA LEU A 74 13.28 -11.65 -9.70
C LEU A 74 11.97 -12.42 -9.54
N ASN A 75 11.22 -12.69 -10.61
CA ASN A 75 10.02 -13.53 -10.55
C ASN A 75 10.32 -14.97 -10.13
N GLN A 76 11.49 -15.50 -10.52
CA GLN A 76 11.91 -16.84 -10.16
C GLN A 76 12.47 -16.93 -8.74
N HIS A 77 13.31 -15.98 -8.34
CA HIS A 77 14.11 -16.09 -7.11
C HIS A 77 13.63 -15.24 -5.95
N ALA A 78 12.86 -14.18 -6.21
CA ALA A 78 12.36 -13.28 -5.16
C ALA A 78 10.85 -13.45 -4.95
N LYS A 79 10.40 -13.31 -3.70
CA LYS A 79 8.95 -13.34 -3.41
C LYS A 79 8.27 -12.09 -4.01
N PRO A 80 7.28 -12.26 -4.90
CA PRO A 80 6.55 -11.14 -5.47
C PRO A 80 5.69 -10.45 -4.40
N ILE A 81 5.63 -9.12 -4.48
CA ILE A 81 4.75 -8.27 -3.70
C ILE A 81 3.44 -8.10 -4.48
N TRP A 82 2.42 -8.80 -4.02
CA TRP A 82 1.09 -8.76 -4.62
C TRP A 82 0.30 -7.54 -4.13
N VAL A 83 -0.27 -6.81 -5.08
CA VAL A 83 -1.39 -5.91 -4.81
C VAL A 83 -2.62 -6.76 -4.55
N THR A 84 -2.92 -6.98 -3.28
CA THR A 84 -4.21 -7.55 -2.88
C THR A 84 -5.25 -6.42 -2.75
N PRO A 85 -6.56 -6.69 -2.77
CA PRO A 85 -7.59 -5.72 -2.41
C PRO A 85 -7.39 -5.09 -1.02
N PHE A 86 -6.60 -5.73 -0.16
CA PHE A 86 -6.20 -5.23 1.16
C PHE A 86 -4.85 -4.51 1.17
N SER A 87 -4.09 -4.56 0.07
CA SER A 87 -2.90 -3.73 -0.09
C SER A 87 -3.34 -2.27 -0.06
N LYS A 88 -2.62 -1.44 0.68
CA LYS A 88 -3.01 -0.05 0.91
C LYS A 88 -2.73 0.79 -0.35
N ARG A 89 -3.47 0.56 -1.44
CA ARG A 89 -3.44 1.38 -2.65
C ARG A 89 -3.76 2.85 -2.36
N TRP A 90 -4.61 3.08 -1.36
CA TRP A 90 -4.88 4.40 -0.79
C TRP A 90 -3.71 4.99 0.02
N TRP A 91 -2.59 4.29 0.20
CA TRP A 91 -1.39 4.78 0.90
C TRP A 91 -0.49 5.61 -0.02
N THR A 92 -1.05 6.70 -0.50
CA THR A 92 -0.44 7.67 -1.41
C THR A 92 0.44 8.66 -0.64
N ASP A 93 1.24 9.44 -1.37
CA ASP A 93 2.12 10.46 -0.78
C ASP A 93 1.39 11.50 0.07
N PRO A 94 0.18 11.98 -0.31
CA PRO A 94 -0.62 12.85 0.56
C PRO A 94 -0.93 12.24 1.94
N VAL A 95 -1.22 10.93 2.01
CA VAL A 95 -1.48 10.24 3.29
C VAL A 95 -0.22 10.09 4.12
N ARG A 96 0.93 9.85 3.46
CA ARG A 96 2.24 9.79 4.13
C ARG A 96 2.64 11.14 4.70
N GLU A 97 2.39 12.21 3.96
CA GLU A 97 2.68 13.57 4.39
C GLU A 97 1.80 13.97 5.58
N ALA A 98 0.49 13.74 5.50
CA ALA A 98 -0.41 13.98 6.62
C ALA A 98 -0.04 13.14 7.87
N ARG A 99 0.49 11.93 7.69
CA ARG A 99 1.04 11.11 8.79
C ARG A 99 2.29 11.76 9.40
N ARG A 100 3.22 12.28 8.59
CA ARG A 100 4.42 12.97 9.09
C ARG A 100 4.05 14.19 9.92
N GLN A 101 3.13 15.01 9.42
CA GLN A 101 2.62 16.20 10.12
C GLN A 101 1.93 15.84 11.44
N TYR A 102 1.06 14.83 11.44
CA TYR A 102 0.43 14.34 12.67
C TYR A 102 1.44 13.78 13.67
N ALA A 103 2.43 13.00 13.20
CA ALA A 103 3.48 12.48 14.07
C ALA A 103 4.34 13.59 14.69
N GLY A 104 4.65 14.64 13.92
CA GLY A 104 5.34 15.83 14.41
C GLY A 104 4.53 16.57 15.47
N ALA A 105 3.26 16.89 15.17
CA ALA A 105 2.35 17.54 16.10
C ALA A 105 2.17 16.73 17.39
N ARG A 106 2.01 15.40 17.30
CA ARG A 106 1.89 14.52 18.46
C ARG A 106 3.13 14.60 19.36
N ARG A 107 4.35 14.65 18.79
CA ARG A 107 5.59 14.77 19.57
C ARG A 107 5.65 16.12 20.30
N LEU A 108 5.36 17.21 19.61
CA LEU A 108 5.36 18.55 20.20
C LEU A 108 4.29 18.69 21.29
N TRP A 109 3.12 18.09 21.11
CA TRP A 109 2.04 18.09 22.10
C TRP A 109 2.43 17.30 23.35
N GLN A 110 3.07 16.14 23.19
CA GLN A 110 3.61 15.37 24.32
C GLN A 110 4.69 16.12 25.10
N GLN A 111 5.39 17.05 24.44
CA GLN A 111 6.39 17.93 25.06
C GLN A 111 5.79 19.21 25.64
N GLY A 112 4.48 19.43 25.51
CA GLY A 112 3.80 20.65 25.94
C GLY A 112 4.12 21.88 25.09
N CYS A 113 4.74 21.70 23.91
CA CYS A 113 5.16 22.79 23.03
C CYS A 113 4.06 23.32 22.11
N ILE A 114 2.94 22.61 22.00
CA ILE A 114 1.77 23.05 21.23
C ILE A 114 0.48 22.80 22.00
N GLU A 115 -0.52 23.61 21.70
CA GLU A 115 -1.85 23.51 22.27
C GLU A 115 -2.60 22.24 21.80
N ASP A 116 -3.55 21.80 22.61
CA ASP A 116 -4.38 20.62 22.30
C ASP A 116 -5.15 20.78 20.99
N GLU A 117 -5.62 22.00 20.69
CA GLU A 117 -6.37 22.29 19.47
C GLU A 117 -5.52 22.07 18.20
N HIS A 118 -4.23 22.39 18.25
CA HIS A 118 -3.29 22.14 17.15
C HIS A 118 -3.07 20.63 16.93
N HIS A 119 -2.89 19.86 18.01
CA HIS A 119 -2.78 18.40 17.92
C HIS A 119 -4.08 17.76 17.41
N ARG A 120 -5.23 18.21 17.89
CA ARG A 120 -6.56 17.75 17.44
C ARG A 120 -6.77 18.03 15.96
N THR A 121 -6.39 19.22 15.49
CA THR A 121 -6.45 19.61 14.08
C THR A 121 -5.55 18.72 13.22
N ALA A 122 -4.28 18.53 13.61
CA ALA A 122 -3.36 17.65 12.89
C ALA A 122 -3.86 16.20 12.80
N ARG A 123 -4.47 15.68 13.89
CA ARG A 123 -5.12 14.37 13.90
C ARG A 123 -6.30 14.33 12.92
N GLN A 124 -7.19 15.33 12.94
CA GLN A 124 -8.34 15.39 12.03
C GLN A 124 -7.89 15.42 10.57
N THR A 125 -6.89 16.25 10.24
CA THR A 125 -6.31 16.34 8.90
C THR A 125 -5.78 15.00 8.42
N TYR A 126 -5.03 14.27 9.27
CA TYR A 126 -4.55 12.93 8.94
C TYR A 126 -5.68 11.94 8.65
N TYR A 127 -6.69 11.85 9.52
CA TYR A 127 -7.81 10.93 9.30
C TYR A 127 -8.71 11.35 8.11
N LYS A 128 -8.82 12.65 7.81
CA LYS A 128 -9.47 13.14 6.59
C LYS A 128 -8.72 12.67 5.33
N ALA A 129 -7.40 12.81 5.30
CA ALA A 129 -6.56 12.33 4.19
C ALA A 129 -6.70 10.82 3.97
N ILE A 130 -6.76 10.02 5.04
CA ILE A 130 -7.01 8.57 4.94
C ILE A 130 -8.38 8.28 4.32
N ARG A 131 -9.44 8.94 4.79
CA ARG A 131 -10.80 8.72 4.26
C ARG A 131 -10.89 9.11 2.79
N GLN A 132 -10.26 10.23 2.42
CA GLN A 132 -10.21 10.72 1.04
C GLN A 132 -9.47 9.74 0.14
N ALA A 133 -8.25 9.34 0.49
CA ALA A 133 -7.48 8.42 -0.34
C ALA A 133 -8.13 7.03 -0.45
N LYS A 134 -8.81 6.57 0.62
CA LYS A 134 -9.62 5.34 0.56
C LYS A 134 -10.79 5.49 -0.41
N ARG A 135 -11.49 6.62 -0.38
CA ARG A 135 -12.58 6.92 -1.30
C ARG A 135 -12.09 6.96 -2.74
N GLU A 136 -11.04 7.72 -3.03
CA GLU A 136 -10.44 7.82 -4.37
C GLU A 136 -9.99 6.45 -4.89
N CYS A 137 -9.41 5.63 -4.01
CA CYS A 137 -9.04 4.25 -4.35
C CYS A 137 -10.25 3.38 -4.68
N TRP A 138 -11.37 3.55 -3.97
CA TRP A 138 -12.64 2.87 -4.28
C TRP A 138 -13.26 3.39 -5.56
N GLU A 139 -13.26 4.70 -5.79
CA GLU A 139 -13.78 5.33 -7.00
C GLU A 139 -12.99 4.86 -8.24
N ALA A 140 -11.67 4.88 -8.18
CA ALA A 140 -10.82 4.39 -9.26
C ALA A 140 -10.99 2.88 -9.52
N PHE A 141 -11.25 2.10 -8.47
CA PHE A 141 -11.53 0.67 -8.59
C PHE A 141 -12.91 0.41 -9.22
N LEU A 142 -13.94 1.13 -8.79
CA LEU A 142 -15.30 1.04 -9.32
C LEU A 142 -15.39 1.55 -10.76
N GLN A 143 -14.48 2.43 -11.17
CA GLN A 143 -14.29 2.88 -12.55
C GLN A 143 -13.55 1.87 -13.46
N GLY A 144 -13.12 0.71 -12.94
CA GLY A 144 -12.20 -0.21 -13.62
C GLY A 144 -12.49 -0.51 -15.11
N SER A 145 -11.43 -0.33 -15.92
CA SER A 145 -11.24 -0.78 -17.32
C SER A 145 -11.97 0.01 -18.42
N GLN A 146 -11.36 1.13 -18.85
CA GLN A 146 -11.54 1.68 -20.21
C GLN A 146 -10.54 1.03 -21.21
N GLU A 147 -10.40 -0.30 -21.22
CA GLU A 147 -9.88 -0.98 -22.42
C GLU A 147 -11.09 -1.27 -23.31
N PRO A 148 -11.15 -0.70 -24.53
CA PRO A 148 -12.32 -0.79 -25.41
C PRO A 148 -12.41 -2.21 -25.99
N GLY A 149 -13.09 -3.07 -25.25
CA GLY A 149 -13.34 -4.44 -25.61
C GLY A 149 -14.57 -4.98 -24.90
N HIS A 150 -15.72 -4.70 -25.50
CA HIS A 150 -16.94 -5.53 -25.46
C HIS A 150 -18.04 -5.17 -24.46
N HIS A 151 -18.83 -4.13 -24.77
CA HIS A 151 -20.31 -4.15 -24.59
C HIS A 151 -20.98 -3.18 -25.59
N PRO A 152 -21.94 -3.61 -26.44
CA PRO A 152 -22.58 -2.74 -27.42
C PRO A 152 -23.65 -1.82 -26.79
N PRO A 153 -23.85 -0.59 -27.32
CA PRO A 153 -24.82 0.35 -26.78
C PRO A 153 -26.27 -0.13 -27.00
N GLY A 154 -27.11 -0.03 -25.96
CA GLY A 154 -28.52 -0.43 -25.98
C GLY A 154 -28.82 -1.77 -25.30
N THR A 155 -27.80 -2.43 -24.76
CA THR A 155 -27.94 -3.68 -24.00
C THR A 155 -28.15 -3.36 -22.51
N PRO A 156 -29.14 -3.96 -21.83
CA PRO A 156 -29.28 -3.84 -20.38
C PRO A 156 -27.98 -4.24 -19.67
N PRO A 157 -27.59 -3.55 -18.58
CA PRO A 157 -26.38 -3.89 -17.84
C PRO A 157 -26.46 -5.36 -17.43
N THR A 158 -25.33 -6.04 -17.52
CA THR A 158 -25.25 -7.41 -17.00
C THR A 158 -25.60 -7.38 -15.51
N PRO A 159 -26.23 -8.43 -14.94
CA PRO A 159 -26.56 -8.47 -13.52
C PRO A 159 -25.36 -8.18 -12.59
N ASP A 160 -24.15 -8.43 -13.09
CA ASP A 160 -22.88 -8.17 -12.42
C ASP A 160 -22.50 -6.67 -12.38
N GLU A 161 -22.85 -5.89 -13.41
CA GLU A 161 -22.67 -4.43 -13.46
C GLU A 161 -23.71 -3.68 -12.60
N ALA A 162 -24.96 -4.16 -12.57
CA ALA A 162 -25.99 -3.62 -11.68
C ALA A 162 -25.65 -3.83 -10.19
N THR A 163 -24.96 -4.92 -9.87
CA THR A 163 -24.49 -5.25 -8.51
C THR A 163 -23.27 -4.39 -8.10
N ARG A 164 -22.40 -4.01 -9.05
CA ARG A 164 -21.31 -3.04 -8.84
C ARG A 164 -21.83 -1.62 -8.53
N CYS A 165 -22.89 -1.18 -9.23
CA CYS A 165 -23.59 0.07 -8.92
C CYS A 165 -24.21 0.07 -7.51
N TRP A 166 -24.57 -1.09 -6.98
CA TRP A 166 -25.16 -1.24 -5.64
C TRP A 166 -24.13 -1.31 -4.50
N LEU A 167 -22.96 -1.95 -4.72
CA LEU A 167 -21.89 -2.00 -3.71
C LEU A 167 -21.20 -0.64 -3.50
N ALA A 168 -21.15 0.21 -4.54
CA ALA A 168 -20.70 1.60 -4.43
C ALA A 168 -21.55 2.43 -3.44
N LEU A 169 -22.86 2.12 -3.32
CA LEU A 169 -23.78 2.80 -2.41
C LEU A 169 -23.56 2.49 -0.92
N ASN A 170 -22.75 1.49 -0.58
CA ASN A 170 -22.41 1.18 0.82
C ASN A 170 -21.16 1.94 1.32
N TYR A 171 -20.38 2.56 0.41
CA TYR A 171 -19.29 3.47 0.79
C TYR A 171 -19.78 4.91 1.06
N THR A 172 -21.07 5.20 0.82
CA THR A 172 -21.70 6.51 0.97
C THR A 172 -22.66 6.62 2.15
N LYS A 173 -22.98 5.54 2.88
CA LYS A 173 -23.79 5.67 4.11
C LYS A 173 -22.91 6.14 5.27
N PRO A 174 -23.17 7.32 5.88
CA PRO A 174 -22.61 7.63 7.18
C PRO A 174 -23.29 6.67 8.17
N GLN A 175 -22.52 5.82 8.83
CA GLN A 175 -23.07 5.12 9.97
C GLN A 175 -23.11 6.13 11.11
N ASP A 176 -24.33 6.59 11.44
CA ASP A 176 -24.64 7.36 12.65
C ASP A 176 -24.11 6.61 13.86
N GLN A 177 -22.87 6.93 14.25
CA GLN A 177 -22.35 6.69 15.58
C GLN A 177 -21.55 7.93 15.92
N GLY A 178 -22.08 8.67 16.91
CA GLY A 178 -21.51 9.90 17.40
C GLY A 178 -20.02 9.77 17.69
N GLU A 179 -19.34 10.91 17.66
CA GLU A 179 -17.95 11.02 18.11
C GLU A 179 -17.73 10.17 19.37
N PRO A 180 -16.70 9.31 19.43
CA PRO A 180 -16.38 8.63 20.66
C PRO A 180 -15.97 9.72 21.66
N LYS A 181 -16.89 10.07 22.57
CA LYS A 181 -16.55 10.79 23.79
C LYS A 181 -15.47 9.94 24.46
N LEU A 182 -14.27 10.51 24.58
CA LEU A 182 -13.26 9.97 25.48
C LEU A 182 -13.82 10.10 26.89
N GLN A 183 -14.51 9.08 27.36
CA GLN A 183 -14.86 8.91 28.75
C GLN A 183 -13.59 8.42 29.46
N GLY A 184 -12.63 9.32 29.61
CA GLY A 184 -11.53 9.18 30.56
C GLY A 184 -12.04 9.70 31.89
N SER A 185 -12.23 8.79 32.84
CA SER A 185 -12.50 9.09 34.24
C SER A 185 -11.56 10.19 34.74
N TYR A 186 -12.15 11.21 35.37
CA TYR A 186 -11.45 12.01 36.37
C TYR A 186 -10.91 11.02 37.41
N GLY A 187 -9.61 10.74 37.33
CA GLY A 187 -8.85 10.11 38.40
C GLY A 187 -8.43 11.22 39.35
N ASP A 188 -9.18 11.33 40.43
CA ASP A 188 -8.93 11.98 41.70
C ASP A 188 -7.62 12.76 41.86
N CYS A 189 -7.81 14.04 42.17
CA CYS A 189 -6.88 14.88 42.89
C CYS A 189 -6.42 14.17 44.17
N ILE A 190 -5.28 13.49 44.14
CA ILE A 190 -4.54 13.19 45.37
C ILE A 190 -3.70 14.42 45.69
N GLY A 191 -4.18 15.16 46.69
CA GLY A 191 -3.49 16.31 47.26
C GLY A 191 -2.11 15.94 47.75
N LEU A 192 -1.09 16.54 47.15
CA LEU A 192 0.21 16.67 47.77
C LEU A 192 0.10 17.78 48.82
N SER A 193 0.00 17.33 50.07
CA SER A 193 0.11 18.16 51.26
C SER A 193 1.44 18.92 51.23
N THR A 194 1.35 20.25 51.26
CA THR A 194 2.48 21.12 51.58
C THR A 194 2.90 20.84 53.02
N VAL A 195 4.06 20.23 53.20
CA VAL A 195 4.72 20.13 54.51
C VAL A 195 5.32 21.50 54.82
N VAL A 196 4.76 22.12 55.86
CA VAL A 196 5.33 23.27 56.55
C VAL A 196 6.65 22.84 57.20
N LEU A 197 7.73 23.56 56.90
CA LEU A 197 8.98 23.52 57.65
C LEU A 197 9.25 24.95 58.13
N GLU A 198 8.80 25.24 59.35
CA GLU A 198 9.37 26.28 60.20
C GLU A 198 10.08 25.58 61.36
N HIS A 199 11.37 25.84 61.49
CA HIS A 199 12.07 26.11 62.76
C HIS A 199 13.43 26.73 62.47
#